data_AF-A0A1I6JVV5-F1
#
_entry.id   AF-A0A1I6JVV5-F1
#
_cell.length_a   1.000
_cell.length_b   1.000
_cell.length_c   1.000
_cell.angle_alpha   90.00
_cell.angle_beta   90.00
_cell.angle_gamma   90.00
#
_symmetry.space_group_name_H-M   'P 1'
#
loop_
_entity.id
_entity.type
_entity.pdbx_description
1 polymer ?
#
loop_
_entity_poly.entity_id
_entity_poly.type
_entity_poly.pdbx_seq_one_letter_code
_entity_poly.pdbx_strand_id
1 'polypeptide(L)'
;MAQNTHDLSMEQWDAMTAEWGGCAYCGANGRALQKDCVQPISRGGRYTLDNVVPACGACNASKSNDEVTSWLRRKKLDERAFLLRQYEVRTLLQARFAVQDVAGE
;
A
#
# COMPACT_ATOMS: atom_id res chain seq x y z
N MET A 1 20.59 11.24 13.18
CA MET A 1 19.38 12.08 13.12
C MET A 1 18.32 11.25 12.42
N ALA A 2 17.24 10.89 13.12
CA ALA A 2 16.23 9.96 12.63
C ALA A 2 15.55 10.53 11.38
N GLN A 3 15.62 9.80 10.26
CA GLN A 3 14.90 10.17 9.04
C GLN A 3 13.41 10.24 9.38
N ASN A 4 12.78 11.36 9.03
CA ASN A 4 11.39 11.65 9.34
C ASN A 4 10.50 10.72 8.49
N THR A 5 10.14 9.56 9.04
CA THR A 5 9.41 8.46 8.37
C THR A 5 7.92 8.79 8.20
N HIS A 6 7.56 9.79 7.39
CA HIS A 6 6.16 10.23 7.29
C HIS A 6 5.60 10.57 5.92
N ASP A 7 6.35 10.51 4.81
CA ASP A 7 5.80 11.02 3.55
C ASP A 7 5.97 10.06 2.39
N LEU A 8 4.94 9.24 2.15
CA LEU A 8 4.71 8.66 0.83
C LEU A 8 4.54 9.81 -0.17
N SER A 9 5.53 10.01 -1.05
CA SER A 9 5.51 11.12 -2.01
C SER A 9 4.39 10.95 -3.05
N MET A 10 4.03 12.05 -3.73
CA MET A 10 3.05 11.97 -4.83
C MET A 10 3.56 11.06 -5.96
N GLU A 11 4.84 11.14 -6.31
CA GLU A 11 5.44 10.28 -7.34
C GLU A 11 5.40 8.80 -6.94
N GLN A 12 5.70 8.49 -5.67
CA GLN A 12 5.59 7.14 -5.13
C GLN A 12 4.15 6.63 -5.16
N TRP A 13 3.20 7.48 -4.84
CA TRP A 13 1.77 7.16 -4.92
C TRP A 13 1.31 6.90 -6.35
N ASP A 14 1.72 7.73 -7.30
CA ASP A 14 1.35 7.58 -8.71
C ASP A 14 1.95 6.29 -9.28
N ALA A 15 3.22 5.99 -8.99
CA ALA A 15 3.86 4.73 -9.37
C ALA A 15 3.14 3.53 -8.72
N MET A 16 2.81 3.62 -7.43
CA MET A 16 2.09 2.56 -6.73
C MET A 16 0.71 2.29 -7.35
N THR A 17 -0.07 3.32 -7.64
CA THR A 17 -1.40 3.14 -8.24
C THR A 17 -1.31 2.55 -9.65
N ALA A 18 -0.29 2.92 -10.42
CA ALA A 18 -0.02 2.33 -11.74
C ALA A 18 0.34 0.83 -11.64
N GLU A 19 1.22 0.43 -10.71
CA GLU A 19 1.61 -0.97 -10.52
C GLU A 19 0.45 -1.87 -10.04
N TRP A 20 -0.46 -1.31 -9.24
CA TRP A 20 -1.65 -2.05 -8.79
C TRP A 20 -2.76 -2.09 -9.84
N GLY A 21 -2.87 -1.07 -10.71
CA GLY A 21 -3.89 -0.98 -11.76
C GLY A 21 -5.34 -0.88 -11.25
N GLY A 22 -5.54 -0.67 -9.95
CA GLY A 22 -6.86 -0.66 -9.31
C GLY A 22 -6.78 -0.82 -7.79
N CYS A 23 -7.92 -1.16 -7.18
CA CYS A 23 -7.98 -1.44 -5.75
C CYS A 23 -7.18 -2.71 -5.42
N ALA A 24 -6.22 -2.59 -4.51
CA ALA A 24 -5.36 -3.68 -4.05
C ALA A 24 -6.11 -4.86 -3.43
N TYR A 25 -7.36 -4.64 -2.98
CA TYR A 25 -8.16 -5.67 -2.32
C TYR A 25 -9.16 -6.35 -3.26
N CYS A 26 -10.02 -5.57 -3.92
CA CYS A 26 -11.09 -6.14 -4.76
C CYS A 26 -10.77 -6.16 -6.25
N GLY A 27 -9.62 -5.61 -6.67
CA GLY A 27 -9.20 -5.54 -8.07
C GLY A 27 -10.01 -4.56 -8.94
N ALA A 28 -11.02 -3.88 -8.40
CA ALA A 28 -11.83 -2.96 -9.17
C ALA A 28 -10.99 -1.77 -9.68
N ASN A 29 -11.06 -1.54 -10.99
CA ASN A 29 -10.47 -0.39 -11.67
C ASN A 29 -11.49 0.75 -11.83
N GLY A 30 -11.03 1.93 -12.26
CA GLY A 30 -11.88 3.10 -12.53
C GLY A 30 -12.54 3.73 -11.30
N ARG A 31 -12.18 3.31 -10.08
CA ARG A 31 -12.67 3.90 -8.82
C ARG A 31 -11.65 4.90 -8.29
N ALA A 32 -12.11 5.93 -7.58
CA ALA A 32 -11.24 6.78 -6.80
C ALA A 32 -10.51 5.94 -5.73
N LEU A 33 -9.19 5.98 -5.75
CA LEU A 33 -8.31 5.23 -4.87
C LEU A 33 -7.86 6.10 -3.69
N GLN A 34 -7.79 5.49 -2.52
CA GLN A 34 -7.34 6.07 -1.27
C GLN A 34 -6.10 5.32 -0.78
N LYS A 35 -5.25 6.01 -0.03
CA LYS A 35 -4.08 5.41 0.63
C LYS A 35 -4.57 4.65 1.87
N ASP A 36 -4.50 3.32 1.85
CA ASP A 36 -4.80 2.49 3.01
C ASP A 36 -3.53 1.85 3.57
N CYS A 37 -3.40 1.82 4.88
CA CYS A 37 -2.28 1.19 5.58
C CYS A 37 -2.59 -0.29 5.82
N VAL A 38 -1.77 -1.18 5.28
CA VAL A 38 -1.88 -2.63 5.43
C VAL A 38 -1.82 -3.03 6.90
N GLN A 39 -0.80 -2.56 7.63
CA GLN A 39 -0.81 -2.52 9.08
C GLN A 39 -1.41 -1.18 9.53
N PRO A 40 -2.53 -1.17 10.29
CA PRO A 40 -3.13 0.06 10.79
C PRO A 40 -2.15 0.87 11.64
N ILE A 41 -2.21 2.21 11.54
CA ILE A 41 -1.37 3.12 12.34
C ILE A 41 -1.59 2.89 13.85
N SER A 42 -2.84 2.65 14.25
CA SER A 42 -3.23 2.31 15.62
C SER A 42 -2.57 1.03 16.16
N ARG A 43 -1.98 0.21 15.28
CA ARG A 43 -1.24 -1.01 15.61
C ARG A 43 0.24 -0.93 15.22
N GLY A 44 0.79 0.27 15.14
CA GLY A 44 2.22 0.51 14.88
C GLY A 44 2.61 0.54 13.40
N GLY A 45 1.64 0.52 12.48
CA GLY A 45 1.91 0.75 11.05
C GLY A 45 2.37 2.18 10.78
N ARG A 46 3.09 2.37 9.67
CA ARG A 46 3.58 3.70 9.23
C ARG A 46 3.02 4.07 7.87
N TYR A 47 3.03 5.36 7.57
CA TYR A 47 2.54 5.87 6.30
C TYR A 47 3.66 5.92 5.26
N THR A 48 4.03 4.74 4.76
CA THR A 48 5.26 4.51 4.00
C THR A 48 5.01 3.63 2.78
N LEU A 49 5.96 3.64 1.84
CA LEU A 49 5.89 2.88 0.58
C LEU A 49 5.67 1.37 0.77
N ASP A 50 6.15 0.81 1.88
CA ASP A 50 6.05 -0.62 2.22
C ASP A 50 4.71 -1.00 2.87
N ASN A 51 4.03 -0.05 3.50
CA ASN A 51 2.83 -0.29 4.29
C ASN A 51 1.56 0.30 3.69
N VAL A 52 1.66 1.20 2.70
CA VAL A 52 0.49 1.78 2.02
C VAL A 52 0.16 0.99 0.74
N VAL A 53 -1.13 0.80 0.48
CA VAL A 53 -1.67 0.26 -0.77
C VAL A 53 -2.86 1.10 -1.25
N PRO A 54 -3.16 1.10 -2.57
CA PRO A 54 -4.33 1.78 -3.08
C PRO A 54 -5.61 0.97 -2.81
N ALA A 55 -6.59 1.59 -2.16
CA ALA A 55 -7.88 0.96 -1.88
C ALA A 55 -9.04 1.83 -2.33
N CYS A 56 -10.09 1.23 -2.90
CA CYS A 56 -11.33 1.97 -3.14
C CYS A 56 -12.02 2.30 -1.81
N GLY A 57 -12.84 3.37 -1.78
CA GLY A 57 -13.51 3.82 -0.56
C GLY A 57 -14.32 2.76 0.18
N ALA A 58 -15.00 1.86 -0.55
CA ALA A 58 -15.75 0.76 0.05
C ALA A 58 -14.86 -0.26 0.77
N CYS A 59 -13.71 -0.62 0.18
CA CYS A 59 -12.76 -1.54 0.80
C CYS A 59 -12.05 -0.88 1.98
N ASN A 60 -11.59 0.37 1.81
CA ASN A 60 -10.92 1.11 2.86
C ASN A 60 -11.83 1.29 4.09
N ALA A 61 -13.08 1.71 3.89
CA ALA A 61 -14.06 1.83 4.97
C ALA A 61 -14.40 0.47 5.61
N SER A 62 -14.48 -0.60 4.81
CA SER A 62 -14.76 -1.95 5.32
C SER A 62 -13.60 -2.54 6.13
N LYS A 63 -12.34 -2.24 5.76
CA LYS A 63 -11.17 -2.65 6.52
C LYS A 63 -11.00 -1.80 7.76
N SER A 64 -11.11 -0.48 7.62
CA SER A 64 -10.94 0.46 8.73
C SER A 64 -9.63 0.16 9.48
N ASN A 65 -9.70 0.03 10.80
CA ASN A 65 -8.58 -0.33 11.65
C ASN A 65 -8.35 -1.84 11.77
N ASP A 66 -8.99 -2.70 11.00
CA ASP A 66 -8.77 -4.15 11.09
C ASP A 66 -7.39 -4.54 10.52
N GLU A 67 -6.81 -5.59 11.09
CA GLU A 67 -5.61 -6.20 10.54
C GLU A 67 -5.93 -6.85 9.18
N VAL A 68 -5.06 -6.62 8.19
CA VAL A 68 -5.35 -6.92 6.79
C VAL A 68 -5.69 -8.39 6.55
N THR A 69 -4.92 -9.33 7.11
CA THR A 69 -5.09 -10.76 6.82
C THR A 69 -6.39 -11.28 7.42
N SER A 70 -6.70 -10.86 8.64
CA SER A 70 -7.96 -11.17 9.32
C SER A 70 -9.17 -10.58 8.59
N TRP A 71 -9.04 -9.37 8.06
CA TRP A 71 -10.08 -8.75 7.24
C TRP A 71 -10.25 -9.45 5.88
N LEU A 72 -9.17 -9.77 5.17
CA LEU A 72 -9.19 -10.49 3.89
C LEU A 72 -9.90 -11.85 4.03
N ARG A 73 -9.56 -12.63 5.07
CA ARG A 73 -10.23 -13.90 5.39
C ARG A 73 -11.72 -13.72 5.62
N ARG A 74 -12.12 -12.71 6.40
CA ARG A 74 -13.55 -12.39 6.66
C ARG A 74 -14.29 -11.99 5.39
N LYS A 75 -13.63 -11.26 4.49
CA LYS A 75 -14.17 -10.87 3.18
C LYS A 75 -14.12 -11.98 2.13
N LYS A 76 -13.51 -13.14 2.46
CA LYS A 76 -13.27 -14.26 1.54
C LYS A 76 -12.46 -13.84 0.31
N LEU A 77 -11.53 -12.90 0.50
CA LEU A 77 -10.56 -12.50 -0.52
C LEU A 77 -9.31 -13.39 -0.41
N ASP A 78 -8.57 -13.52 -1.50
CA ASP A 78 -7.37 -14.33 -1.55
C ASP A 78 -6.20 -13.63 -0.82
N GLU A 79 -6.01 -14.01 0.45
CA GLU A 79 -4.94 -13.50 1.30
C GLU A 79 -3.55 -13.78 0.72
N ARG A 80 -3.32 -14.98 0.18
CA ARG A 80 -2.01 -15.37 -0.34
C ARG A 80 -1.67 -14.55 -1.57
N ALA A 81 -2.61 -14.40 -2.50
CA ALA A 81 -2.42 -13.60 -3.69
C ALA A 81 -2.14 -12.13 -3.33
N PHE A 82 -2.87 -11.57 -2.35
CA PHE A 82 -2.62 -10.22 -1.86
C PHE A 82 -1.19 -10.06 -1.31
N LEU A 83 -0.76 -10.93 -0.40
CA LEU A 83 0.56 -10.82 0.25
C LEU A 83 1.71 -10.96 -0.75
N LEU A 84 1.59 -11.88 -1.71
CA LEU A 84 2.57 -12.03 -2.79
C LEU A 84 2.62 -10.77 -3.65
N ARG A 85 1.47 -10.26 -4.09
CA ARG A 85 1.43 -9.05 -4.92
C ARG A 85 1.96 -7.83 -4.18
N GLN A 86 1.64 -7.68 -2.90
CA GLN A 86 2.17 -6.60 -2.06
C GLN A 86 3.70 -6.69 -1.97
N TYR A 87 4.26 -7.89 -1.80
CA TYR A 87 5.70 -8.10 -1.78
C TYR A 87 6.36 -7.73 -3.12
N GLU A 88 5.78 -8.17 -4.25
CA GLU A 88 6.29 -7.86 -5.58
C GLU A 88 6.31 -6.34 -5.83
N VAL A 89 5.17 -5.68 -5.60
CA VAL A 89 5.03 -4.24 -5.86
C VAL A 89 5.95 -3.43 -4.94
N ARG A 90 6.00 -3.75 -3.63
CA ARG A 90 6.88 -2.99 -2.72
C ARG A 90 8.35 -3.16 -3.09
N THR A 91 8.77 -4.37 -3.48
CA THR A 91 10.17 -4.63 -3.85
C THR A 91 10.53 -3.88 -5.14
N LEU A 92 9.64 -3.89 -6.14
CA LEU A 92 9.82 -3.13 -7.37
C LEU A 92 9.92 -1.62 -7.11
N LEU A 93 9.00 -1.06 -6.32
CA LEU A 93 8.99 0.37 -6.04
C LEU A 93 10.16 0.80 -5.15
N GLN A 94 10.53 -0.01 -4.16
CA GLN A 94 11.74 0.22 -3.36
C GLN A 94 12.98 0.26 -4.25
N ALA A 95 13.15 -0.70 -5.17
CA ALA A 95 14.26 -0.69 -6.11
C ALA A 95 14.25 0.56 -7.02
N ARG A 96 13.07 0.97 -7.50
CA ARG A 96 12.90 2.17 -8.33
C ARG A 96 13.30 3.45 -7.60
N PHE A 97 12.85 3.62 -6.36
CA PHE A 97 13.03 4.87 -5.61
C PHE A 97 14.31 4.90 -4.76
N ALA A 98 14.91 3.76 -4.42
CA ALA A 98 16.21 3.71 -3.73
C ALA A 98 17.35 4.29 -4.58
N VAL A 99 17.22 4.27 -5.91
CA VAL A 99 18.23 4.83 -6.85
C VAL A 99 18.20 6.37 -6.85
N GLN A 100 17.11 6.99 -6.42
CA GLN A 100 16.97 8.46 -6.43
C GLN A 100 17.64 9.15 -5.23
N ASP A 101 17.84 8.46 -4.11
CA ASP A 101 18.50 9.03 -2.92
C ASP A 101 20.03 9.09 -3.04
N VAL A 102 20.64 8.36 -3.98
CA VAL A 102 22.11 8.25 -4.13
C VAL A 102 22.71 9.25 -5.12
N ALA A 103 21.88 9.93 -5.92
CA ALA A 103 22.32 10.87 -6.96
C ALA A 103 22.43 12.34 -6.48
N GLY A 104 22.36 12.58 -5.16
CA GLY A 104 22.27 13.90 -4.54
C GLY A 104 23.39 14.25 -3.55
N GLU A 105 24.56 13.60 -3.63
CA GLU A 105 25.80 14.01 -2.93
C GLU A 105 26.83 14.60 -3.89
#